data_AF-A0A0N1GFH8-F1
#
_entry.id   AF-A0A0N1GFH8-F1
#
_cell.length_a   1.000
_cell.length_b   1.000
_cell.length_c   1.000
_cell.angle_alpha   90.00
_cell.angle_beta   90.00
_cell.angle_gamma   90.00
#
_symmetry.space_group_name_H-M   'P 1'
#
loop_
_entity.id
_entity.type
_entity.pdbx_description
1 polymer ?
#
loop_
_entity_poly.entity_id
_entity_poly.type
_entity_poly.pdbx_seq_one_letter_code
_entity_poly.pdbx_strand_id
1 'polypeptide(L)'
;MAERYGYINRALPADELTPFVEKLARRIASFPPHAIAHAKASVDAGASGSLSEGLLVEAHESDLSVASEVTQTRMKEALKAGAETYEGELEMAYLSEISGVSPE
;
A
#
# COMPACT_ATOMS: atom_id res chain seq x y z
N MET A 1 -2.30 -12.92 -7.28
CA MET A 1 -0.85 -12.74 -7.47
C MET A 1 -0.17 -12.22 -6.21
N ALA A 2 -0.68 -11.16 -5.59
CA ALA A 2 -0.12 -10.51 -4.39
C ALA A 2 0.24 -11.47 -3.24
N GLU A 3 -0.63 -12.43 -2.89
CA GLU A 3 -0.32 -13.43 -1.84
C GLU A 3 0.93 -14.24 -2.16
N ARG A 4 1.07 -14.72 -3.40
CA ARG A 4 2.24 -15.53 -3.83
C ARG A 4 3.53 -14.72 -3.85
N TYR A 5 3.42 -13.40 -4.00
CA TYR A 5 4.56 -12.48 -3.94
C TYR A 5 4.95 -12.16 -2.49
N GLY A 6 4.12 -12.53 -1.51
CA GLY A 6 4.32 -12.18 -0.11
C GLY A 6 3.91 -10.75 0.25
N TYR A 7 3.24 -10.03 -0.66
CA TYR A 7 2.82 -8.64 -0.42
C TYR A 7 1.65 -8.55 0.56
N ILE A 8 0.80 -9.59 0.59
CA ILE A 8 -0.25 -9.79 1.59
C ILE A 8 -0.08 -11.16 2.23
N ASN A 9 -0.55 -11.34 3.47
CA ASN A 9 -0.43 -12.63 4.16
C ASN A 9 -1.27 -13.75 3.51
N ARG A 10 -2.47 -13.43 3.01
CA ARG A 10 -3.43 -14.39 2.42
C ARG A 10 -4.54 -13.69 1.64
N ALA A 11 -4.94 -14.24 0.51
CA ALA A 11 -6.18 -13.90 -0.19
C ALA A 11 -7.28 -14.94 0.15
N LEU A 12 -8.49 -14.46 0.40
CA LEU A 12 -9.64 -15.29 0.79
C LEU A 12 -10.85 -14.96 -0.10
N PRO A 13 -11.82 -15.89 -0.26
CA PRO A 13 -13.14 -15.56 -0.78
C PRO A 13 -13.77 -14.38 -0.02
N ALA A 14 -14.50 -13.53 -0.71
CA ALA A 14 -15.01 -12.27 -0.16
C ALA A 14 -15.94 -12.49 1.07
N ASP A 15 -16.75 -13.55 1.03
CA ASP A 15 -17.66 -13.97 2.10
C ASP A 15 -16.94 -14.60 3.31
N GLU A 16 -15.71 -15.07 3.13
CA GLU A 16 -14.89 -15.64 4.21
C GLU A 16 -13.98 -14.62 4.89
N LEU A 17 -13.70 -13.47 4.24
CA LEU A 17 -12.74 -12.48 4.72
C LEU A 17 -13.11 -11.94 6.11
N THR A 18 -14.33 -11.42 6.27
CA THR A 18 -14.79 -10.83 7.54
C THR A 18 -14.79 -11.86 8.68
N PRO A 19 -15.42 -13.05 8.54
CA PRO A 19 -15.39 -14.07 9.59
C PRO A 19 -13.97 -14.51 9.98
N PHE A 20 -13.07 -14.65 9.00
CA PHE A 20 -11.68 -15.04 9.25
C PHE A 20 -10.93 -13.97 10.07
N VAL A 21 -11.00 -12.70 9.65
CA VAL A 21 -10.33 -11.58 10.31
C VAL A 21 -10.85 -11.41 11.73
N GLU A 22 -12.17 -11.49 11.95
CA GLU A 22 -12.73 -11.39 13.29
C GLU A 22 -12.24 -12.52 14.22
N LYS A 23 -12.23 -13.77 13.74
CA LYS A 23 -11.73 -14.92 14.52
C LYS A 23 -10.26 -14.74 14.87
N LEU A 24 -9.44 -14.28 13.92
CA LEU A 24 -8.02 -14.01 14.15
C LEU A 24 -7.82 -12.90 15.19
N ALA A 25 -8.55 -11.79 15.06
CA ALA A 25 -8.48 -10.67 15.99
C ALA A 25 -8.87 -11.10 17.42
N ARG A 26 -9.98 -11.82 17.59
CA ARG A 26 -10.41 -12.36 18.90
C ARG A 26 -9.38 -13.33 19.48
N ARG A 27 -8.74 -14.16 18.65
CA ARG A 27 -7.66 -15.05 19.08
C ARG A 27 -6.47 -14.26 19.62
N ILE A 28 -6.00 -13.25 18.89
CA ILE A 28 -4.88 -12.41 19.33
C ILE A 28 -5.24 -11.69 20.64
N ALA A 29 -6.44 -11.11 20.71
CA ALA A 29 -6.93 -10.38 21.88
C ALA A 29 -7.10 -11.27 23.14
N SER A 30 -7.21 -12.59 22.97
CA SER A 30 -7.30 -13.52 24.11
C SER A 30 -5.96 -13.72 24.85
N PHE A 31 -4.84 -13.27 24.28
CA PHE A 31 -3.53 -13.40 24.90
C PHE A 31 -3.21 -12.25 25.86
N PRO A 32 -2.39 -12.50 26.91
CA PRO A 32 -1.93 -11.44 27.81
C PRO A 32 -1.19 -10.32 27.05
N PRO A 33 -1.51 -9.04 27.28
CA PRO A 33 -0.89 -7.93 26.56
C PRO A 33 0.64 -7.91 26.61
N HIS A 34 1.24 -8.29 27.73
CA HIS A 34 2.71 -8.32 27.87
C HIS A 34 3.34 -9.35 26.90
N ALA A 35 2.71 -10.51 26.68
CA ALA A 35 3.22 -11.52 25.78
C ALA A 35 3.16 -11.06 24.32
N ILE A 36 2.08 -10.37 23.93
CA ILE A 36 1.95 -9.76 22.61
C ILE A 36 3.05 -8.72 22.38
N ALA A 37 3.32 -7.86 23.37
CA ALA A 37 4.37 -6.84 23.27
C ALA A 37 5.76 -7.45 23.04
N HIS A 38 6.12 -8.49 23.79
CA HIS A 38 7.41 -9.18 23.61
C HIS A 38 7.50 -9.91 22.27
N ALA A 39 6.42 -10.55 21.82
CA ALA A 39 6.38 -11.20 20.51
C ALA A 39 6.60 -10.19 19.37
N LYS A 40 5.96 -9.02 19.44
CA LYS A 40 6.17 -7.93 18.47
C LYS A 40 7.62 -7.44 18.48
N ALA A 41 8.18 -7.16 19.65
CA ALA A 41 9.57 -6.69 19.77
C ALA A 41 10.58 -7.68 19.16
N SER A 42 10.36 -8.99 19.33
CA SER A 42 11.22 -10.02 18.72
C SER A 42 11.10 -10.03 17.19
N VAL A 43 9.91 -9.82 16.63
CA VAL A 43 9.69 -9.76 15.18
C VAL A 43 10.31 -8.48 14.61
N ASP A 44 10.09 -7.34 15.25
CA ASP A 44 10.62 -6.05 14.82
C ASP A 44 12.15 -6.07 14.78
N ALA A 45 12.80 -6.66 15.79
CA ALA A 45 14.26 -6.82 15.83
C ALA A 45 14.80 -7.76 14.73
N GLY A 46 14.02 -8.77 14.31
CA GLY A 46 14.39 -9.68 13.22
C GLY A 46 14.16 -9.09 11.83
N ALA A 47 13.22 -8.16 11.70
CA ALA A 47 12.88 -7.49 10.44
C ALA A 47 13.76 -6.27 10.15
N SER A 48 14.50 -5.77 11.14
CA SER A 48 15.23 -4.51 11.05
C SER A 48 16.61 -4.65 10.39
N GLY A 49 16.66 -4.47 9.07
CA GLY A 49 17.60 -3.48 8.51
C GLY A 49 17.09 -2.05 8.81
N SER A 50 17.84 -1.01 8.47
CA SER A 50 17.41 0.38 8.73
C SER A 50 16.29 0.83 7.79
N LEU A 51 15.08 0.25 7.94
CA LEU A 51 13.86 0.67 7.25
C LEU A 51 13.69 2.19 7.30
N SER A 52 14.00 2.80 8.45
CA SER A 52 13.97 4.26 8.61
C SER A 52 14.91 5.00 7.65
N GLU A 53 16.11 4.48 7.38
CA GLU A 53 17.03 5.08 6.39
C GLU A 53 16.48 4.91 4.97
N GLY A 54 15.93 3.73 4.66
CA GLY A 54 15.26 3.47 3.38
C GLY A 54 14.09 4.43 3.14
N LEU A 55 13.27 4.66 4.15
CA LEU A 55 12.14 5.61 4.10
C LEU A 55 12.60 7.06 3.91
N LEU A 56 13.72 7.46 4.51
CA LEU A 56 14.28 8.80 4.29
C LEU A 56 14.75 9.00 2.85
N VAL A 57 15.39 7.98 2.26
CA VAL A 57 15.79 8.00 0.85
C VAL A 57 14.56 8.01 -0.04
N GLU A 58 13.57 7.15 0.20
CA GLU A 58 12.33 7.09 -0.58
C GLU A 58 11.59 8.43 -0.55
N ALA A 59 11.44 9.05 0.62
CA ALA A 59 10.80 10.35 0.76
C ALA A 59 11.54 11.44 -0.03
N HIS A 60 12.88 11.50 0.08
CA HIS A 60 13.68 12.49 -0.64
C HIS A 60 13.54 12.36 -2.16
N GLU A 61 13.65 11.14 -2.69
CA GLU A 61 13.51 10.89 -4.13
C GLU A 61 12.08 11.14 -4.62
N SER A 62 11.07 10.81 -3.80
CA SER A 62 9.67 11.13 -4.08
C SER A 62 9.43 12.64 -4.16
N ASP A 63 9.97 13.42 -3.22
CA ASP A 63 9.83 14.88 -3.20
C ASP A 63 10.45 15.53 -4.45
N LEU A 64 11.64 15.08 -4.86
CA LEU A 64 12.28 15.53 -6.10
C LEU A 64 11.43 15.20 -7.33
N SER A 65 10.86 13.99 -7.39
CA SER A 65 9.99 13.55 -8.48
C SER A 65 8.70 14.38 -8.56
N VAL A 66 8.04 14.62 -7.42
CA VAL A 66 6.79 15.39 -7.33
C VAL A 66 7.00 16.86 -7.67
N ALA A 67 8.14 17.44 -7.29
CA ALA A 67 8.48 18.84 -7.60
C ALA A 67 8.73 19.12 -9.09
N SER A 68 8.95 18.08 -9.91
CA SER A 68 9.24 18.25 -11.34
C SER A 68 8.05 18.79 -12.13
N GLU A 69 8.31 19.63 -13.14
CA GLU A 69 7.28 20.18 -14.02
C GLU A 69 6.49 19.11 -14.77
N VAL A 70 7.16 17.99 -15.10
CA VAL A 70 6.53 16.83 -15.77
C VAL A 70 5.47 16.22 -14.86
N THR A 71 5.80 15.93 -13.60
CA THR A 71 4.83 15.36 -12.65
C THR A 71 3.71 16.35 -12.35
N GLN A 72 4.02 17.64 -12.18
CA GLN A 72 3.01 18.68 -11.99
C GLN A 72 2.04 18.81 -13.16
N THR A 73 2.53 18.65 -14.40
CA THR A 73 1.70 18.68 -15.61
C THR A 73 0.80 17.44 -15.68
N ARG A 74 1.38 16.25 -15.50
CA ARG A 74 0.63 14.98 -15.51
C ARG A 74 -0.45 14.93 -14.43
N MET A 75 -0.18 15.46 -13.23
CA MET A 75 -1.16 15.52 -12.16
C MET A 75 -2.35 16.41 -12.53
N LYS A 76 -2.11 17.58 -13.15
CA LYS A 76 -3.19 18.45 -13.64
C LYS A 76 -4.03 17.78 -14.72
N GLU A 77 -3.40 16.98 -15.58
CA GLU A 77 -4.08 16.20 -16.62
C GLU A 77 -4.90 15.06 -16.00
N ALA A 78 -4.34 14.32 -15.04
CA ALA A 78 -5.02 13.26 -14.30
C ALA A 78 -6.29 13.78 -13.61
N LEU A 79 -6.18 14.91 -12.90
CA LEU A 79 -7.33 15.53 -12.23
C LEU A 79 -8.42 15.96 -13.23
N LYS A 80 -8.04 16.48 -14.40
CA LYS A 80 -9.01 16.80 -15.47
C LYS A 80 -9.67 15.55 -16.05
N ALA A 81 -8.94 14.43 -16.08
CA ALA A 81 -9.42 13.13 -16.53
C ALA A 81 -10.21 12.35 -15.47
N GLY A 82 -10.43 12.94 -14.28
CA GLY A 82 -11.26 12.36 -13.23
C GLY A 82 -10.50 11.59 -12.15
N ALA A 83 -9.18 11.72 -12.05
CA ALA A 83 -8.47 11.30 -10.84
C ALA A 83 -9.11 11.95 -9.60
N GLU A 84 -9.10 11.24 -8.47
CA GLU A 84 -9.78 11.61 -7.22
C GLU A 84 -11.33 11.66 -7.30
N THR A 85 -11.94 11.22 -8.41
CA THR A 85 -13.39 10.95 -8.48
C THR A 85 -13.68 9.47 -8.27
N TYR A 86 -14.90 9.12 -7.83
CA TYR A 86 -15.27 7.72 -7.61
C TYR A 86 -15.14 6.88 -8.89
N GLU A 87 -15.66 7.40 -10.01
CA GLU A 87 -15.64 6.72 -11.30
C GLU A 87 -14.21 6.60 -11.86
N GLY A 88 -13.39 7.65 -11.70
CA GLY A 88 -12.01 7.65 -12.19
C GLY A 88 -11.10 6.68 -11.43
N GLU A 89 -11.29 6.53 -10.12
CA GLU A 89 -10.47 5.64 -9.27
C GLU A 89 -10.85 4.15 -9.37
N LEU A 90 -12.03 3.81 -9.92
CA LEU A 90 -12.50 2.41 -9.98
C LEU A 90 -11.56 1.51 -10.81
N GLU A 91 -11.09 2.02 -11.95
CA GLU A 91 -10.16 1.33 -12.85
C GLU A 91 -8.88 2.14 -13.11
N MET A 92 -8.79 3.37 -12.58
CA MET A 92 -7.66 4.29 -12.76
C MET A 92 -7.23 4.48 -14.23
N ALA A 93 -8.19 4.49 -15.16
CA ALA A 93 -7.92 4.55 -16.61
C ALA A 93 -7.13 5.80 -17.05
N TYR A 94 -7.24 6.90 -16.29
CA TYR A 94 -6.47 8.13 -16.49
C TYR A 94 -4.95 7.90 -16.45
N LEU A 95 -4.47 6.83 -15.78
CA LEU A 95 -3.05 6.48 -15.75
C LEU A 95 -2.51 6.18 -17.16
N SER A 96 -3.27 5.50 -18.01
CA SER A 96 -2.90 5.25 -19.39
C SER A 96 -2.79 6.55 -20.18
N GLU A 97 -3.74 7.47 -19.98
CA GLU A 97 -3.78 8.77 -20.66
C GLU A 97 -2.57 9.66 -20.31
N ILE A 98 -2.17 9.71 -19.04
CA ILE A 98 -1.03 10.54 -18.59
C ILE A 98 0.33 9.86 -18.77
N SER A 99 0.37 8.54 -18.97
CA SER A 99 1.62 7.78 -19.15
C SER A 99 2.33 8.08 -20.47
N GLY A 100 1.61 8.61 -21.46
CA GLY A 100 2.12 8.80 -22.83
C GLY A 100 2.37 7.48 -23.59
N VAL A 101 1.98 6.35 -23.00
CA VAL A 101 2.01 5.04 -23.64
C VAL A 101 0.63 4.80 -24.25
N SER A 102 0.56 4.76 -25.58
CA SER A 102 -0.66 4.37 -26.29
C SER A 102 -1.05 2.95 -25.84
N PRO A 103 -2.33 2.68 -25.51
CA PRO A 103 -2.76 1.31 -25.31
C PRO A 103 -2.60 0.56 -26.65
N GLU A 104 -1.87 -0.56 -26.62
CA GLU A 104 -1.91 -1.60 -27.67
C GLU A 104 -3.16 -2.47 -27.50
#